data_AF-A0A377D5U5-F1
#
_entry.id   AF-A0A377D5U5-F1
#
_cell.length_a   1.000
_cell.length_b   1.000
_cell.length_c   1.000
_cell.angle_alpha   90.00
_cell.angle_beta   90.00
_cell.angle_gamma   90.00
#
_symmetry.space_group_name_H-M   'P 1'
#
loop_
_entity.id
_entity.type
_entity.pdbx_description
1 polymer ?
#
loop_
_entity_poly.entity_id
_entity_poly.type
_entity_poly.pdbx_seq_one_letter_code
_entity_poly.pdbx_strand_id
1 'polypeptide(L)'
;MNRTDELRTARIESLVTPAELALRYPVTPGVATHVTDSRRRIEKILNGEDKRLLVIIGPCSIHDLTAAMEYATRLQSLRNQYQSRLEIVMRTYFEKPRTVVGWKGLISDPDLNGSYRVNHGLELARKLLLQVNELGVPTATEFLDMVTGQFIADLISWGAIGARTTESQIHREMASALSCPVGFKNGTDGNTRIAVDAIRAARASHMFSRQTKMVR
;
A
#
# COMPACT_ATOMS: atom_id res chain seq x y z
N MET A 1 -7.43 -35.42 25.97
CA MET A 1 -8.13 -34.27 25.37
C MET A 1 -7.71 -34.22 23.91
N ASN A 2 -8.64 -34.38 22.96
CA ASN A 2 -8.28 -34.37 21.54
C ASN A 2 -7.89 -32.95 21.14
N ARG A 3 -6.71 -32.79 20.52
CA ARG A 3 -6.26 -31.50 20.00
C ARG A 3 -7.03 -31.22 18.72
N THR A 4 -7.96 -30.26 18.76
CA THR A 4 -8.77 -29.83 17.61
C THR A 4 -8.29 -28.51 17.00
N ASP A 5 -7.27 -27.88 17.58
CA ASP A 5 -6.76 -26.56 17.21
C ASP A 5 -5.26 -26.59 16.84
N GLU A 6 -4.82 -25.63 16.02
CA GLU A 6 -3.43 -25.43 15.56
C GLU A 6 -2.77 -26.63 14.84
N LEU A 7 -3.58 -27.53 14.28
CA LEU A 7 -3.08 -28.78 13.68
C LEU A 7 -2.28 -28.58 12.37
N ARG A 8 -2.38 -27.40 11.75
CA ARG A 8 -1.75 -27.07 10.45
C ARG A 8 -1.02 -25.71 10.48
N THR A 9 -0.67 -25.22 11.66
CA THR A 9 -0.01 -23.92 11.83
C THR A 9 1.36 -24.10 12.46
N ALA A 10 2.29 -23.23 12.09
CA ALA A 10 3.57 -23.06 12.77
C ALA A 10 3.65 -21.62 13.24
N ARG A 11 3.94 -21.42 14.52
CA ARG A 11 4.16 -20.08 15.07
C ARG A 11 5.54 -19.59 14.61
N ILE A 12 5.57 -18.41 14.00
CA ILE A 12 6.82 -17.73 13.62
C ILE A 12 7.19 -16.71 14.70
N GLU A 13 6.44 -15.61 14.78
CA GLU A 13 6.63 -14.56 15.78
C GLU A 13 5.32 -13.79 16.05
N SER A 14 5.31 -12.94 17.07
CA SER A 14 4.24 -11.96 17.28
C SER A 14 4.56 -10.68 16.52
N LEU A 15 3.57 -10.07 15.86
CA LEU A 15 3.76 -8.80 15.17
C LEU A 15 3.81 -7.63 16.17
N VAL A 16 4.66 -6.66 15.89
CA VAL A 16 4.59 -5.33 16.50
C VAL A 16 3.23 -4.69 16.23
N THR A 17 2.75 -3.83 17.12
CA THR A 17 1.54 -3.05 16.86
C THR A 17 1.79 -1.91 15.85
N PRO A 18 0.76 -1.47 15.10
CA PRO A 18 0.90 -0.32 14.21
C PRO A 18 1.34 0.97 14.93
N ALA A 19 0.94 1.15 16.20
CA ALA A 19 1.34 2.33 16.96
C ALA A 19 2.79 2.26 17.41
N GLU A 20 3.28 1.14 17.96
CA GLU A 20 4.71 0.98 18.28
C GLU A 20 5.59 1.21 17.04
N LEU A 21 5.18 0.72 15.86
CA LEU A 21 5.91 1.01 14.63
C LEU A 21 5.86 2.50 14.26
N ALA A 22 4.71 3.15 14.40
CA ALA A 22 4.56 4.58 14.16
C ALA A 22 5.34 5.46 15.14
N LEU A 23 5.51 5.03 16.40
CA LEU A 23 6.38 5.70 17.37
C LEU A 23 7.86 5.59 16.97
N ARG A 24 8.30 4.42 16.49
CA ARG A 24 9.69 4.21 16.05
C ARG A 24 10.01 4.94 14.75
N TYR A 25 9.02 5.08 13.87
CA TYR A 25 9.15 5.73 12.56
C TYR A 25 8.00 6.74 12.38
N PRO A 26 8.10 7.91 13.03
CA PRO A 26 7.03 8.90 13.05
C PRO A 26 6.87 9.60 11.71
N VAL A 27 5.62 9.94 11.38
CA VAL A 27 5.31 10.82 10.24
C VAL A 27 5.65 12.25 10.66
N THR A 28 6.60 12.87 9.98
CA THR A 28 6.93 14.28 10.23
C THR A 28 5.82 15.20 9.70
N PRO A 29 5.67 16.44 10.21
CA PRO A 29 4.68 17.39 9.70
C PRO A 29 4.82 17.68 8.19
N GLY A 30 6.05 17.67 7.68
CA GLY A 30 6.32 17.82 6.24
C GLY A 30 5.78 16.65 5.42
N VAL A 31 6.05 15.41 5.86
CA VAL A 31 5.51 14.21 5.20
C VAL A 31 3.98 14.18 5.28
N ALA A 32 3.40 14.51 6.44
CA ALA A 32 1.94 14.52 6.60
C ALA A 32 1.26 15.51 5.64
N THR A 33 1.82 16.72 5.51
CA THR A 33 1.35 17.73 4.54
C THR A 33 1.50 17.22 3.11
N HIS A 34 2.67 16.71 2.76
CA HIS A 34 2.95 16.19 1.42
C HIS A 34 1.98 15.06 1.00
N VAL A 35 1.74 14.07 1.89
CA VAL A 35 0.80 12.98 1.62
C VAL A 35 -0.61 13.52 1.45
N THR A 36 -1.06 14.42 2.33
CA THR A 36 -2.41 14.99 2.31
C THR A 36 -2.64 15.81 1.03
N ASP A 37 -1.69 16.66 0.66
CA ASP A 37 -1.79 17.47 -0.56
C ASP A 37 -1.70 16.61 -1.81
N SER A 38 -0.91 15.53 -1.80
CA SER A 38 -0.87 14.57 -2.89
C SER A 38 -2.21 13.86 -3.08
N ARG A 39 -2.88 13.45 -2.00
CA ARG A 39 -4.24 12.89 -2.06
C ARG A 39 -5.23 13.89 -2.66
N ARG A 40 -5.22 15.15 -2.20
CA ARG A 40 -6.08 16.22 -2.76
C ARG A 40 -5.83 16.44 -4.25
N ARG A 41 -4.57 16.45 -4.71
CA ARG A 41 -4.25 16.59 -6.14
C ARG A 41 -4.78 15.41 -6.95
N ILE A 42 -4.63 14.19 -6.43
CA ILE A 42 -5.16 12.98 -7.07
C ILE A 42 -6.69 13.03 -7.14
N GLU A 43 -7.37 13.42 -6.06
CA GLU A 43 -8.83 13.58 -6.02
C GLU A 43 -9.33 14.58 -7.06
N LYS A 44 -8.68 15.74 -7.18
CA LYS A 44 -9.00 16.75 -8.22
C LYS A 44 -8.85 16.19 -9.63
N ILE A 45 -7.84 15.37 -9.89
CA ILE A 45 -7.67 14.70 -11.19
C ILE A 45 -8.82 13.71 -11.43
N LEU A 46 -9.14 12.88 -10.44
CA LEU A 46 -10.20 11.87 -10.57
C LEU A 46 -11.60 12.50 -10.74
N ASN A 47 -11.84 13.67 -10.15
CA ASN A 47 -13.07 14.45 -10.32
C ASN A 47 -13.07 15.32 -11.59
N GLY A 48 -11.97 15.33 -12.35
CA GLY A 48 -11.85 16.11 -13.58
C GLY A 48 -11.66 17.62 -13.40
N GLU A 49 -11.40 18.07 -12.18
CA GLU A 49 -11.09 19.47 -11.81
C GLU A 49 -9.65 19.85 -12.19
N ASP A 50 -8.74 18.87 -12.18
CA ASP A 50 -7.36 18.98 -12.67
C ASP A 50 -7.22 18.10 -13.92
N LYS A 51 -6.72 18.67 -15.03
CA LYS A 51 -6.58 17.97 -16.32
C LYS A 51 -5.26 17.23 -16.49
N ARG A 52 -4.38 17.27 -15.49
CA ARG A 52 -3.12 16.51 -15.51
C ARG A 52 -3.38 15.01 -15.51
N LEU A 53 -2.45 14.25 -16.07
CA LEU A 53 -2.50 12.80 -16.06
C LEU A 53 -1.87 12.27 -14.75
N LEU A 54 -2.62 11.45 -14.01
CA LEU A 54 -2.08 10.66 -12.91
C LEU A 54 -1.22 9.52 -13.45
N VAL A 55 0.05 9.45 -13.03
CA VAL A 55 0.99 8.42 -13.48
C VAL A 55 1.51 7.64 -12.28
N ILE A 56 1.00 6.41 -12.11
CA ILE A 56 1.52 5.46 -11.12
C ILE A 56 2.64 4.64 -11.78
N ILE A 57 3.89 4.92 -11.43
CA ILE A 57 5.07 4.33 -12.11
C ILE A 57 6.16 3.92 -11.14
N GLY A 58 6.80 2.79 -11.39
CA GLY A 58 7.89 2.26 -10.56
C GLY A 58 8.06 0.75 -10.69
N PRO A 59 8.92 0.17 -9.84
CA PRO A 59 9.20 -1.26 -9.84
C PRO A 59 7.94 -2.12 -9.69
N CYS A 60 7.96 -3.33 -10.26
CA CYS A 60 6.87 -4.30 -10.08
C CYS A 60 6.67 -4.62 -8.59
N SER A 61 7.78 -4.86 -7.87
CA SER A 61 7.85 -5.09 -6.43
C SER A 61 9.23 -4.66 -5.94
N ILE A 62 9.28 -4.03 -4.77
CA ILE A 62 10.51 -3.56 -4.13
C ILE A 62 11.13 -4.70 -3.33
N HIS A 63 12.41 -4.98 -3.59
CA HIS A 63 13.21 -5.96 -2.84
C HIS A 63 14.54 -5.36 -2.34
N ASP A 64 14.99 -4.22 -2.89
CA ASP A 64 16.19 -3.50 -2.50
C ASP A 64 15.83 -2.03 -2.25
N LEU A 65 16.09 -1.55 -1.03
CA LEU A 65 15.81 -0.18 -0.59
C LEU A 65 16.75 0.84 -1.23
N THR A 66 18.01 0.46 -1.50
CA THR A 66 19.00 1.35 -2.09
C THR A 66 18.59 1.67 -3.53
N ALA A 67 18.31 0.64 -4.32
CA ALA A 67 17.79 0.80 -5.68
C ALA A 67 16.45 1.56 -5.70
N ALA A 68 15.57 1.33 -4.72
CA ALA A 68 14.30 2.04 -4.62
C ALA A 68 14.50 3.54 -4.37
N MET A 69 15.42 3.95 -3.50
CA MET A 69 15.73 5.36 -3.24
C MET A 69 16.47 6.03 -4.40
N GLU A 70 17.35 5.31 -5.10
CA GLU A 70 17.97 5.81 -6.33
C GLU A 70 16.90 6.08 -7.41
N TYR A 71 15.96 5.14 -7.57
CA TYR A 71 14.82 5.31 -8.47
C TYR A 71 13.95 6.51 -8.07
N ALA A 72 13.62 6.65 -6.78
CA ALA A 72 12.83 7.77 -6.27
C ALA A 72 13.50 9.12 -6.54
N THR A 73 14.83 9.20 -6.38
CA THR A 73 15.63 10.41 -6.66
C THR A 73 15.55 10.81 -8.13
N ARG A 74 15.70 9.86 -9.05
CA ARG A 74 15.53 10.12 -10.49
C ARG A 74 14.09 10.52 -10.82
N LEU A 75 13.12 9.87 -10.20
CA LEU A 75 11.70 10.16 -10.42
C LEU A 75 11.31 11.55 -9.92
N GLN A 76 11.90 12.02 -8.83
CA GLN A 76 11.68 13.36 -8.28
C GLN A 76 12.04 14.46 -9.32
N SER A 77 13.17 14.31 -10.00
CA SER A 77 13.56 15.26 -11.06
C SER A 77 12.53 15.30 -12.20
N LEU A 78 12.05 14.14 -12.64
CA LEU A 78 11.02 14.05 -13.69
C LEU A 78 9.66 14.59 -13.22
N ARG A 79 9.31 14.35 -11.95
CA ARG A 79 8.10 14.90 -11.34
C ARG A 79 8.12 16.43 -11.37
N ASN A 80 9.24 17.05 -11.01
CA ASN A 80 9.40 18.51 -11.06
C ASN A 80 9.35 19.03 -12.51
N GLN A 81 10.00 18.34 -13.44
CA GLN A 81 10.02 18.72 -14.86
C GLN A 81 8.62 18.68 -15.49
N TYR A 82 7.81 17.67 -15.17
CA TYR A 82 6.51 17.45 -15.81
C TYR A 82 5.30 17.85 -14.95
N GLN A 83 5.50 18.52 -13.81
CA GLN A 83 4.45 18.81 -12.83
C GLN A 83 3.24 19.58 -13.39
N SER A 84 3.42 20.35 -14.47
CA SER A 84 2.33 21.09 -15.14
C SER A 84 1.39 20.19 -15.96
N ARG A 85 1.81 18.96 -16.28
CA ARG A 85 1.04 18.01 -17.11
C ARG A 85 0.78 16.67 -16.43
N LEU A 86 1.65 16.25 -15.51
CA LEU A 86 1.62 14.94 -14.87
C LEU A 86 1.59 15.09 -13.34
N GLU A 87 0.77 14.29 -12.66
CA GLU A 87 0.95 13.97 -11.24
C GLU A 87 1.62 12.60 -11.15
N ILE A 88 2.94 12.60 -11.01
CA ILE A 88 3.74 11.38 -10.92
C ILE A 88 3.75 10.87 -9.48
N VAL A 89 3.41 9.60 -9.30
CA VAL A 89 3.39 8.89 -8.01
C VAL A 89 4.21 7.60 -8.13
N MET A 90 5.12 7.38 -7.19
CA MET A 90 5.98 6.20 -7.21
C MET A 90 5.19 4.95 -6.82
N ARG A 91 5.27 3.91 -7.66
CA ARG A 91 4.78 2.57 -7.33
C ARG A 91 5.73 1.91 -6.31
N THR A 92 5.24 1.71 -5.08
CA THR A 92 5.96 1.14 -3.93
C THR A 92 5.33 -0.15 -3.42
N TYR A 93 5.21 -1.14 -4.31
CA TYR A 93 4.56 -2.42 -3.99
C TYR A 93 5.57 -3.34 -3.31
N PHE A 94 5.20 -3.94 -2.17
CA PHE A 94 6.09 -4.81 -1.41
C PHE A 94 5.91 -6.30 -1.70
N GLU A 95 4.77 -6.68 -2.26
CA GLU A 95 4.44 -8.06 -2.59
C GLU A 95 3.81 -8.12 -3.99
N LYS A 96 3.90 -9.29 -4.63
CA LYS A 96 3.12 -9.65 -5.81
C LYS A 96 2.36 -10.95 -5.53
N PRO A 97 1.02 -10.95 -5.53
CA PRO A 97 0.23 -12.17 -5.33
C PRO A 97 0.58 -13.25 -6.35
N ARG A 98 0.90 -14.45 -5.87
CA ARG A 98 1.25 -15.62 -6.70
C ARG A 98 0.28 -16.78 -6.43
N THR A 99 -0.01 -17.54 -7.48
CA THR A 99 -0.72 -18.83 -7.40
C THR A 99 0.21 -20.00 -7.10
N VAL A 100 1.51 -19.84 -7.37
CA VAL A 100 2.57 -20.84 -7.13
C VAL A 100 3.55 -20.37 -6.07
N VAL A 101 4.31 -21.30 -5.48
CA VAL A 101 5.35 -21.00 -4.49
C VAL A 101 6.40 -20.08 -5.11
N GLY A 102 6.82 -19.07 -4.34
CA GLY A 102 7.83 -18.09 -4.71
C GLY A 102 8.03 -17.07 -3.59
N TRP A 103 8.94 -16.12 -3.80
CA TRP A 103 9.19 -15.06 -2.84
C TRP A 103 7.91 -14.29 -2.49
N LYS A 104 7.68 -14.10 -1.19
CA LYS A 104 6.45 -13.54 -0.62
C LYS A 104 6.44 -12.01 -0.55
N GLY A 105 7.54 -11.35 -0.89
CA GLY A 105 7.64 -9.90 -0.85
C GLY A 105 8.47 -9.40 0.33
N LEU A 106 8.85 -8.12 0.28
CA LEU A 106 9.78 -7.50 1.23
C LEU A 106 9.26 -7.51 2.66
N ILE A 107 7.95 -7.31 2.84
CA ILE A 107 7.36 -7.31 4.18
C ILE A 107 7.42 -8.72 4.78
N SER A 108 7.11 -9.75 3.99
CA SER A 108 7.08 -11.12 4.50
C SER A 108 8.45 -11.77 4.61
N ASP A 109 9.36 -11.52 3.67
CA ASP A 109 10.68 -12.17 3.60
C ASP A 109 11.75 -11.16 3.11
N PRO A 110 12.17 -10.22 3.99
CA PRO A 110 13.02 -9.09 3.60
C PRO A 110 14.42 -9.50 3.10
N ASP A 111 14.93 -10.66 3.54
CA ASP A 111 16.29 -11.13 3.22
C ASP A 111 16.35 -12.09 2.03
N LEU A 112 15.21 -12.33 1.38
CA LEU A 112 15.12 -13.21 0.21
C LEU A 112 15.60 -14.65 0.49
N ASN A 113 15.49 -15.10 1.75
CA ASN A 113 16.06 -16.37 2.20
C ASN A 113 15.05 -17.28 2.94
N GLY A 114 13.77 -16.91 3.00
CA GLY A 114 12.73 -17.68 3.67
C GLY A 114 12.78 -17.61 5.19
N SER A 115 13.46 -16.63 5.78
CA SER A 115 13.53 -16.42 7.23
C SER A 115 12.25 -15.85 7.83
N TYR A 116 11.37 -15.28 6.99
CA TYR A 116 10.08 -14.72 7.37
C TYR A 116 10.11 -13.68 8.51
N ARG A 117 11.12 -12.80 8.51
CA ARG A 117 11.28 -11.73 9.53
C ARG A 117 10.31 -10.57 9.27
N VAL A 118 9.02 -10.80 9.52
CA VAL A 118 7.94 -9.87 9.15
C VAL A 118 8.06 -8.53 9.86
N ASN A 119 8.43 -8.52 11.15
CA ASN A 119 8.65 -7.28 11.89
C ASN A 119 9.76 -6.43 11.24
N HIS A 120 10.85 -7.06 10.80
CA HIS A 120 11.92 -6.37 10.08
C HIS A 120 11.43 -5.83 8.73
N GLY A 121 10.66 -6.62 7.98
CA GLY A 121 10.08 -6.20 6.71
C GLY A 121 9.13 -5.00 6.84
N LEU A 122 8.32 -4.94 7.90
CA LEU A 122 7.46 -3.78 8.21
C LEU A 122 8.26 -2.51 8.49
N GLU A 123 9.37 -2.62 9.25
CA GLU A 123 10.27 -1.50 9.53
C GLU A 123 10.93 -0.97 8.26
N LEU A 124 11.45 -1.88 7.41
CA LEU A 124 12.06 -1.52 6.13
C LEU A 124 11.06 -0.84 5.20
N ALA A 125 9.85 -1.40 5.06
CA ALA A 125 8.80 -0.82 4.24
C ALA A 125 8.40 0.58 4.71
N ARG A 126 8.15 0.76 6.01
CA ARG A 126 7.76 2.06 6.57
C ARG A 126 8.88 3.09 6.44
N LYS A 127 10.12 2.71 6.73
CA LYS A 127 11.29 3.59 6.57
C LYS A 127 11.44 4.07 5.13
N LEU A 128 11.33 3.17 4.16
CA LEU A 128 11.40 3.52 2.74
C LEU A 128 10.29 4.51 2.35
N LEU A 129 9.04 4.24 2.76
CA LEU A 129 7.92 5.14 2.45
C LEU A 129 8.09 6.53 3.06
N LEU A 130 8.64 6.63 4.27
CA LEU A 130 9.00 7.91 4.87
C LEU A 130 10.03 8.65 4.02
N GLN A 131 11.15 7.99 3.69
CA GLN A 131 12.23 8.58 2.91
C GLN A 131 11.78 9.05 1.52
N VAL A 132 10.94 8.27 0.83
CA VAL A 132 10.39 8.66 -0.48
C VAL A 132 9.46 9.87 -0.37
N ASN A 133 8.62 9.93 0.67
CA ASN A 133 7.77 11.09 0.90
C ASN A 133 8.56 12.34 1.36
N GLU A 134 9.60 12.18 2.17
CA GLU A 134 10.51 13.26 2.58
C GLU A 134 11.25 13.87 1.38
N LEU A 135 11.57 13.05 0.38
CA LEU A 135 12.12 13.47 -0.90
C LEU A 135 11.11 14.27 -1.76
N GLY A 136 9.83 14.31 -1.37
CA GLY A 136 8.76 15.00 -2.10
C GLY A 136 8.12 14.17 -3.22
N VAL A 137 8.29 12.84 -3.18
CA VAL A 137 7.67 11.92 -4.14
C VAL A 137 6.53 11.17 -3.44
N PRO A 138 5.27 11.27 -3.90
CA PRO A 138 4.17 10.54 -3.28
C PRO A 138 4.26 9.04 -3.61
N THR A 139 3.73 8.19 -2.71
CA THR A 139 3.83 6.74 -2.84
C THR A 139 2.48 6.07 -3.11
N ALA A 140 2.51 4.96 -3.85
CA ALA A 140 1.35 4.18 -4.23
C ALA A 140 1.60 2.69 -4.02
N THR A 141 0.68 1.99 -3.33
CA THR A 141 0.80 0.55 -3.06
C THR A 141 -0.46 -0.22 -3.42
N GLU A 142 -0.38 -1.55 -3.41
CA GLU A 142 -1.54 -2.45 -3.50
C GLU A 142 -1.82 -3.03 -2.11
N PHE A 143 -3.07 -2.91 -1.66
CA PHE A 143 -3.49 -3.45 -0.37
C PHE A 143 -4.00 -4.88 -0.56
N LEU A 144 -3.20 -5.85 -0.11
CA LEU A 144 -3.46 -7.28 -0.26
C LEU A 144 -4.19 -7.91 0.93
N ASP A 145 -4.12 -7.26 2.09
CA ASP A 145 -4.73 -7.72 3.32
C ASP A 145 -5.04 -6.54 4.28
N MET A 146 -5.87 -6.82 5.29
CA MET A 146 -6.39 -5.84 6.26
C MET A 146 -5.40 -5.48 7.38
N VAL A 147 -4.31 -6.22 7.50
CA VAL A 147 -3.34 -6.14 8.60
C VAL A 147 -2.19 -5.23 8.18
N THR A 148 -1.50 -5.58 7.11
CA THR A 148 -0.33 -4.89 6.57
C THR A 148 -0.64 -3.43 6.25
N GLY A 149 -1.84 -3.15 5.69
CA GLY A 149 -2.27 -1.78 5.38
C GLY A 149 -2.22 -0.84 6.59
N GLN A 150 -2.44 -1.33 7.82
CA GLN A 150 -2.47 -0.49 9.01
C GLN A 150 -1.12 0.11 9.40
N PHE A 151 -0.03 -0.52 8.96
CA PHE A 151 1.34 -0.13 9.29
C PHE A 151 1.89 0.96 8.36
N ILE A 152 1.28 1.12 7.18
CA ILE A 152 1.82 1.96 6.11
C ILE A 152 0.82 2.92 5.47
N ALA A 153 -0.50 2.74 5.67
CA ALA A 153 -1.53 3.51 4.96
C ALA A 153 -1.45 5.03 5.19
N ASP A 154 -0.90 5.48 6.31
CA ASP A 154 -0.64 6.90 6.61
C ASP A 154 0.39 7.55 5.67
N LEU A 155 1.17 6.75 4.95
CA LEU A 155 2.22 7.21 4.03
C LEU A 155 1.84 7.04 2.54
N ILE A 156 0.67 6.48 2.25
CA ILE A 156 0.21 6.15 0.90
C ILE A 156 -0.69 7.27 0.34
N SER A 157 -0.37 7.76 -0.86
CA SER A 157 -1.18 8.77 -1.56
C SER A 157 -2.20 8.16 -2.53
N TRP A 158 -1.99 6.92 -2.99
CA TRP A 158 -2.93 6.18 -3.84
C TRP A 158 -2.86 4.67 -3.59
N GLY A 159 -4.02 4.01 -3.51
CA GLY A 159 -4.13 2.58 -3.29
C GLY A 159 -4.64 1.81 -4.52
N ALA A 160 -4.19 0.58 -4.71
CA ALA A 160 -4.80 -0.38 -5.63
C ALA A 160 -5.47 -1.53 -4.89
N ILE A 161 -6.58 -2.00 -5.45
CA ILE A 161 -7.12 -3.34 -5.22
C ILE A 161 -6.93 -4.16 -6.51
N GLY A 162 -6.29 -5.31 -6.37
CA GLY A 162 -5.89 -6.17 -7.47
C GLY A 162 -7.05 -6.81 -8.23
N ALA A 163 -6.76 -7.35 -9.42
CA ALA A 163 -7.75 -8.05 -10.24
C ALA A 163 -8.33 -9.30 -9.54
N ARG A 164 -7.53 -9.95 -8.69
CA ARG A 164 -7.93 -11.16 -7.93
C ARG A 164 -8.70 -10.85 -6.64
N THR A 165 -8.71 -9.58 -6.21
CA THR A 165 -9.32 -9.16 -4.96
C THR A 165 -10.40 -8.10 -5.15
N THR A 166 -10.58 -7.55 -6.35
CA THR A 166 -11.62 -6.56 -6.67
C THR A 166 -13.04 -7.09 -6.44
N GLU A 167 -13.27 -8.39 -6.61
CA GLU A 167 -14.56 -9.02 -6.33
C GLU A 167 -14.75 -9.40 -4.85
N SER A 168 -13.68 -9.38 -4.06
CA SER A 168 -13.73 -9.72 -2.65
C SER A 168 -14.45 -8.64 -1.85
N GLN A 169 -15.51 -9.03 -1.14
CA GLN A 169 -16.26 -8.12 -0.27
C GLN A 169 -15.35 -7.44 0.78
N ILE A 170 -14.50 -8.20 1.47
CA ILE A 170 -13.61 -7.66 2.51
C ILE A 170 -12.66 -6.58 1.94
N HIS A 171 -12.19 -6.74 0.70
CA HIS A 171 -11.33 -5.74 0.06
C HIS A 171 -12.11 -4.48 -0.35
N ARG A 172 -13.39 -4.60 -0.70
CA ARG A 172 -14.27 -3.46 -0.98
C ARG A 172 -14.60 -2.69 0.30
N GLU A 173 -14.86 -3.41 1.39
CA GLU A 173 -15.05 -2.84 2.74
C GLU A 173 -13.77 -2.16 3.25
N MET A 174 -12.59 -2.74 2.99
CA MET A 174 -11.32 -2.08 3.27
C MET A 174 -11.19 -0.77 2.53
N ALA A 175 -11.47 -0.79 1.22
CA ALA A 175 -11.31 0.36 0.35
C ALA A 175 -12.23 1.52 0.75
N SER A 176 -13.41 1.25 1.33
CA SER A 176 -14.28 2.31 1.86
C SER A 176 -13.71 3.03 3.08
N ALA A 177 -12.71 2.44 3.75
CA ALA A 177 -12.06 3.00 4.94
C ALA A 177 -10.64 3.54 4.68
N LEU A 178 -10.08 3.34 3.47
CA LEU A 178 -8.76 3.85 3.13
C LEU A 178 -8.80 5.37 2.99
N SER A 179 -7.84 6.06 3.62
CA SER A 179 -7.74 7.52 3.59
C SER A 179 -7.17 8.07 2.28
N CYS A 180 -6.83 7.22 1.32
CA CYS A 180 -6.31 7.61 0.00
C CYS A 180 -7.31 7.21 -1.09
N PRO A 181 -7.30 7.88 -2.26
CA PRO A 181 -8.00 7.40 -3.44
C PRO A 181 -7.59 5.97 -3.80
N VAL A 182 -8.55 5.16 -4.25
CA VAL A 182 -8.36 3.74 -4.56
C VAL A 182 -8.74 3.44 -6.01
N GLY A 183 -7.89 2.71 -6.72
CA GLY A 183 -8.22 2.11 -8.01
C GLY A 183 -8.50 0.62 -7.91
N PHE A 184 -9.63 0.18 -8.47
CA PHE A 184 -9.97 -1.24 -8.64
C PHE A 184 -9.59 -1.69 -10.05
N LYS A 185 -8.83 -2.78 -10.15
CA LYS A 185 -8.51 -3.40 -11.46
C LYS A 185 -9.71 -4.19 -11.98
N ASN A 186 -9.87 -4.26 -13.30
CA ASN A 186 -10.77 -5.25 -13.91
C ASN A 186 -10.34 -6.68 -13.58
N GLY A 187 -11.25 -7.63 -13.79
CA GLY A 187 -10.99 -9.07 -13.60
C GLY A 187 -9.85 -9.58 -14.47
N THR A 188 -9.25 -10.71 -14.08
CA THR A 188 -8.13 -11.31 -14.85
C THR A 188 -8.54 -11.76 -16.26
N ASP A 189 -9.84 -11.93 -16.49
CA ASP A 189 -10.51 -12.22 -17.76
C ASP A 189 -10.88 -10.96 -18.57
N GLY A 190 -10.60 -9.76 -18.04
CA GLY A 190 -10.98 -8.49 -18.66
C GLY A 190 -12.32 -7.91 -18.18
N ASN A 191 -13.04 -8.57 -17.27
CA ASN A 191 -14.35 -8.09 -16.82
C ASN A 191 -14.25 -6.75 -16.07
N THR A 192 -14.81 -5.70 -16.65
CA THR A 192 -14.80 -4.34 -16.06
C THR A 192 -15.94 -4.11 -15.07
N ARG A 193 -17.01 -4.90 -15.11
CA ARG A 193 -18.20 -4.70 -14.26
C ARG A 193 -17.85 -4.87 -12.79
N ILE A 194 -17.02 -5.85 -12.45
CA ILE A 194 -16.61 -6.09 -11.05
C ILE A 194 -15.89 -4.88 -10.43
N ALA A 195 -15.17 -4.09 -11.23
CA ALA A 195 -14.49 -2.90 -10.78
C ALA A 195 -15.48 -1.74 -10.58
N VAL A 196 -16.47 -1.61 -11.47
CA VAL A 196 -17.56 -0.63 -11.31
C VAL A 196 -18.40 -0.93 -10.06
N ASP A 197 -18.73 -2.19 -9.83
CA ASP A 197 -19.47 -2.62 -8.63
C ASP A 197 -18.63 -2.42 -7.36
N ALA A 198 -17.32 -2.65 -7.44
CA ALA A 198 -16.42 -2.35 -6.33
C ALA A 198 -16.35 -0.85 -5.99
N ILE A 199 -16.33 0.04 -7.00
CA ILE A 199 -16.41 1.50 -6.78
C ILE A 199 -17.72 1.87 -6.08
N ARG A 200 -18.85 1.30 -6.53
CA ARG A 200 -20.16 1.55 -5.90
C ARG A 200 -20.20 1.04 -4.47
N ALA A 201 -19.69 -0.16 -4.22
CA ALA A 201 -19.62 -0.74 -2.89
C ALA A 201 -18.74 0.10 -1.97
N ALA A 202 -17.52 0.46 -2.39
CA ALA A 202 -16.58 1.23 -1.59
C ALA A 202 -17.06 2.66 -1.27
N ARG A 203 -18.06 3.18 -1.98
CA ARG A 203 -18.70 4.47 -1.67
C ARG A 203 -19.64 4.39 -0.46
N ALA A 204 -20.10 3.21 -0.08
CA ALA A 204 -21.00 3.01 1.06
C ALA A 204 -20.23 2.85 2.38
N SER A 205 -20.93 3.05 3.49
CA SER A 205 -20.42 2.71 4.82
C SER A 205 -20.50 1.19 5.04
N HIS A 206 -19.47 0.62 5.65
CA HIS A 206 -19.35 -0.81 5.92
C HIS A 206 -18.89 -1.08 7.35
N MET A 207 -19.07 -2.32 7.79
CA MET A 207 -18.54 -2.84 9.05
C MET A 207 -17.61 -4.02 8.73
N PHE A 208 -16.37 -3.97 9.25
CA PHE A 208 -15.42 -5.07 9.15
C PHE A 208 -14.58 -5.17 10.41
N SER A 209 -14.16 -6.39 10.75
CA SER A 209 -13.28 -6.63 11.91
C SER A 209 -11.86 -6.18 11.61
N ARG A 210 -11.26 -5.43 12.54
CA ARG A 210 -9.91 -4.88 12.42
C ARG A 210 -9.20 -4.96 13.77
N GLN A 211 -7.90 -5.24 13.76
CA GLN A 211 -7.06 -5.07 14.95
C GLN A 211 -6.91 -3.58 15.30
N THR A 212 -7.04 -3.24 16.59
CA THR A 212 -6.87 -1.87 17.09
C THR A 212 -5.40 -1.44 17.08
N LYS A 213 -5.14 -0.14 16.85
CA LYS A 213 -3.79 0.45 16.92
C LYS A 213 -3.24 0.59 18.37
N MET A 214 -3.76 -0.11 19.37
CA MET A 214 -3.45 0.20 20.77
C MET A 214 -2.01 -0.14 21.16
N VAL A 215 -1.31 0.84 21.73
CA VAL A 215 -0.27 0.66 22.76
C VAL A 215 -1.03 0.56 24.09
N ARG A 216 -0.79 -0.48 24.89
CA ARG A 216 -1.20 -0.46 26.30
C ARG A 216 -0.18 0.33 27.12
#